data_AF-A0A917VTE7-F1
#
_entry.id   AF-A0A917VTE7-F1
#
_cell.length_a   1.000
_cell.length_b   1.000
_cell.length_c   1.000
_cell.angle_alpha   90.00
_cell.angle_beta   90.00
_cell.angle_gamma   90.00
#
_symmetry.space_group_name_H-M   'P 1'
#
loop_
_entity.id
_entity.type
_entity.pdbx_description
1 polymer ?
#
loop_
_entity_poly.entity_id
_entity_poly.type
_entity_poly.pdbx_seq_one_letter_code
_entity_poly.pdbx_strand_id
1 'polypeptide(L)'
;MSDMARAWLHVQLGSTDWEAAQRFYVSTFGLREVMRTSSAPKPDGSAWGIDGPQHSDALFLYDARGARTTVGIEIQAWHTPPVEGETYPMFHHVGFQGIGLLVRDLDATLERAAQAGGTVVGVADTALLTEASRTAWLRDTDGVLVEVVENRELPAESHLHRHILSCSDLEASIAFYEKLGFTRQATESAVDIAAWGPALTGNVVADTALLTLPAGGYALLLVGWRTPAAVGRAYDKAYNRGLFRCALATNDLSRALASIEGEGIPMNGPHTFELTGTKLPPLTICFLTDPDGVTVELVERPLS
;
A
#
# COMPACT_ATOMS: atom_id res chain seq x y z
N MET A 1 -5.30 16.71 20.00
CA MET A 1 -5.22 15.64 18.98
C MET A 1 -3.78 15.61 18.52
N SER A 2 -3.21 14.43 18.27
CA SER A 2 -1.85 14.33 17.72
C SER A 2 -1.80 15.02 16.35
N ASP A 3 -0.74 15.77 16.07
CA ASP A 3 -0.47 16.37 14.75
C ASP A 3 0.18 15.37 13.78
N MET A 4 0.38 14.12 14.21
CA MET A 4 0.88 13.04 13.38
C MET A 4 -0.13 12.57 12.31
N ALA A 5 0.20 11.54 11.53
CA ALA A 5 -0.69 11.02 10.51
C ALA A 5 -2.07 10.67 11.05
N ARG A 6 -3.10 11.07 10.29
CA ARG A 6 -4.51 10.93 10.64
C ARG A 6 -5.31 10.09 9.66
N ALA A 7 -4.87 9.99 8.42
CA ALA A 7 -5.59 9.31 7.35
C ALA A 7 -4.63 8.78 6.29
N TRP A 8 -5.04 7.70 5.62
CA TRP A 8 -4.40 7.26 4.38
C TRP A 8 -4.74 8.22 3.25
N LEU A 9 -3.79 8.43 2.35
CA LEU A 9 -4.00 9.10 1.08
C LEU A 9 -3.95 8.08 -0.06
N HIS A 10 -2.83 7.37 -0.20
CA HIS A 10 -2.66 6.37 -1.23
C HIS A 10 -1.55 5.37 -0.93
N VAL A 11 -1.55 4.27 -1.70
CA VAL A 11 -0.43 3.33 -1.83
C VAL A 11 0.08 3.40 -3.27
N GLN A 12 1.40 3.43 -3.46
CA GLN A 12 2.00 3.59 -4.78
C GLN A 12 2.30 2.23 -5.42
N LEU A 13 1.79 2.03 -6.63
CA LEU A 13 2.07 0.91 -7.52
C LEU A 13 2.90 1.40 -8.71
N GLY A 14 4.18 1.02 -8.78
CA GLY A 14 4.99 1.16 -9.99
C GLY A 14 4.58 0.13 -11.03
N SER A 15 4.14 0.58 -12.20
CA SER A 15 3.60 -0.29 -13.24
C SER A 15 4.37 -0.17 -14.55
N THR A 16 4.66 -1.32 -15.15
CA THR A 16 5.28 -1.39 -16.50
C THR A 16 4.27 -1.23 -17.64
N ASP A 17 2.98 -1.46 -17.34
CA ASP A 17 1.83 -1.21 -18.22
C ASP A 17 0.68 -0.65 -17.37
N TRP A 18 0.74 0.66 -17.13
CA TRP A 18 -0.21 1.33 -16.26
C TRP A 18 -1.65 1.27 -16.79
N GLU A 19 -1.85 1.12 -18.10
CA GLU A 19 -3.19 0.95 -18.68
C GLU A 19 -3.76 -0.42 -18.34
N ALA A 20 -2.94 -1.49 -18.42
CA ALA A 20 -3.33 -2.82 -18.00
C ALA A 20 -3.62 -2.86 -16.50
N ALA A 21 -2.77 -2.26 -15.67
CA ALA A 21 -3.00 -2.17 -14.23
C ALA A 21 -4.30 -1.40 -13.92
N GLN A 22 -4.52 -0.25 -14.57
CA GLN A 22 -5.77 0.52 -14.41
C GLN A 22 -6.99 -0.32 -14.82
N ARG A 23 -6.96 -0.97 -15.99
CA ARG A 23 -8.06 -1.86 -16.43
C ARG A 23 -8.29 -3.00 -15.45
N PHE A 24 -7.24 -3.62 -14.92
CA PHE A 24 -7.36 -4.69 -13.94
C PHE A 24 -8.16 -4.25 -12.72
N TYR A 25 -7.76 -3.15 -12.06
CA TYR A 25 -8.44 -2.70 -10.85
C TYR A 25 -9.85 -2.16 -11.11
N VAL A 26 -10.07 -1.47 -12.24
CA VAL A 26 -11.39 -0.93 -12.62
C VAL A 26 -12.36 -2.05 -13.00
N SER A 27 -11.96 -2.97 -13.88
CA SER A 27 -12.85 -4.02 -14.40
C SER A 27 -13.07 -5.16 -13.40
N THR A 28 -12.10 -5.43 -12.52
CA THR A 28 -12.23 -6.51 -11.52
C THR A 28 -13.03 -6.05 -10.31
N PHE A 29 -12.74 -4.85 -9.79
CA PHE A 29 -13.24 -4.41 -8.48
C PHE A 29 -14.18 -3.21 -8.56
N GLY A 30 -14.44 -2.66 -9.75
CA GLY A 30 -15.28 -1.47 -9.90
C GLY A 30 -14.63 -0.20 -9.32
N LEU A 31 -13.30 -0.17 -9.17
CA LEU A 31 -12.61 1.06 -8.77
C LEU A 31 -12.77 2.13 -9.85
N ARG A 32 -12.64 3.40 -9.45
CA ARG A 32 -12.80 4.55 -10.34
C ARG A 32 -11.55 5.40 -10.34
N GLU A 33 -11.08 5.77 -11.52
CA GLU A 33 -10.09 6.83 -11.67
C GLU A 33 -10.74 8.17 -11.33
N VAL A 34 -10.22 8.84 -10.30
CA VAL A 34 -10.77 10.12 -9.82
C VAL A 34 -9.81 11.27 -10.08
N MET A 35 -8.50 10.98 -10.18
CA MET A 35 -7.47 12.00 -10.31
C MET A 35 -6.33 11.48 -11.19
N ARG A 36 -5.74 12.40 -11.96
CA ARG A 36 -4.54 12.18 -12.74
C ARG A 36 -3.58 13.35 -12.56
N THR A 37 -2.31 13.06 -12.42
CA THR A 37 -1.24 14.05 -12.28
C THR A 37 -0.14 13.76 -13.30
N SER A 38 0.47 14.80 -13.81
CA SER A 38 1.64 14.69 -14.67
C SER A 38 2.74 15.59 -14.12
N SER A 39 3.92 15.03 -13.88
CA SER A 39 5.07 15.85 -13.48
C SER A 39 5.74 16.43 -14.72
N ALA A 40 6.14 17.71 -14.69
CA ALA A 40 7.07 18.20 -15.70
C ALA A 40 8.41 17.46 -15.57
N PRO A 41 9.14 17.21 -16.66
CA PRO A 41 10.52 16.70 -16.57
C PRO A 41 11.37 17.63 -15.69
N LYS A 42 12.05 17.04 -14.70
CA LYS A 42 12.98 17.78 -13.82
C LYS A 42 14.37 17.15 -13.92
N PRO A 43 15.45 17.94 -13.91
CA PRO A 43 16.81 17.41 -13.94
C PRO A 43 17.24 16.77 -12.62
N ASP A 44 16.54 17.06 -11.52
CA ASP A 44 16.83 16.57 -10.18
C ASP A 44 15.66 15.70 -9.67
N GLY A 45 15.95 14.42 -9.45
CA GLY A 45 15.06 13.41 -8.89
C GLY A 45 15.36 13.00 -7.46
N SER A 46 16.27 13.69 -6.77
CA SER A 46 16.75 13.32 -5.43
C SER A 46 15.64 13.20 -4.38
N ALA A 47 14.56 13.98 -4.51
CA ALA A 47 13.38 13.85 -3.64
C ALA A 47 12.73 12.44 -3.70
N TRP A 48 12.88 11.74 -4.82
CA TRP A 48 12.37 10.38 -5.04
C TRP A 48 13.45 9.30 -4.91
N GLY A 49 14.65 9.65 -4.41
CA GLY A 49 15.80 8.76 -4.38
C GLY A 49 16.36 8.43 -5.76
N ILE A 50 16.10 9.27 -6.77
CA ILE A 50 16.57 9.10 -8.15
C ILE A 50 17.80 9.98 -8.36
N ASP A 51 18.92 9.35 -8.75
CA ASP A 51 20.10 10.07 -9.22
C ASP A 51 19.88 10.53 -10.67
N GLY A 52 19.76 11.84 -10.88
CA GLY A 52 19.53 12.45 -12.19
C GLY A 52 18.07 12.81 -12.48
N PRO A 53 17.68 12.89 -13.76
CA PRO A 53 16.39 13.44 -14.16
C PRO A 53 15.22 12.54 -13.78
N GLN A 54 14.07 13.16 -13.55
CA GLN A 54 12.83 12.49 -13.20
C GLN A 54 11.64 12.99 -14.02
N HIS A 55 10.76 12.07 -14.41
CA HIS A 55 9.47 12.35 -15.04
C HIS A 55 8.54 11.15 -14.88
N SER A 56 7.31 11.40 -14.40
CA SER A 56 6.25 10.41 -14.26
C SER A 56 4.86 11.01 -14.48
N ASP A 57 3.94 10.14 -14.89
CA ASP A 57 2.50 10.34 -14.71
C ASP A 57 1.99 9.48 -13.56
N ALA A 58 0.88 9.88 -12.95
CA ALA A 58 0.19 9.05 -11.99
C ALA A 58 -1.32 9.19 -12.12
N LEU A 59 -2.03 8.09 -11.85
CA LEU A 59 -3.49 8.04 -11.79
C LEU A 59 -3.93 7.39 -10.48
N PHE A 60 -5.04 7.86 -9.93
CA PHE A 60 -5.50 7.48 -8.61
C PHE A 60 -6.85 6.80 -8.69
N LEU A 61 -6.88 5.53 -8.29
CA LEU A 61 -8.07 4.69 -8.26
C LEU A 61 -8.64 4.62 -6.84
N TYR A 62 -9.95 4.82 -6.71
CA TYR A 62 -10.66 4.74 -5.44
C TYR A 62 -11.88 3.82 -5.55
N ASP A 63 -12.25 3.21 -4.43
CA ASP A 63 -13.52 2.48 -4.34
C ASP A 63 -14.74 3.42 -4.25
N ALA A 64 -15.93 2.84 -4.05
CA ALA A 64 -17.19 3.57 -3.98
C ALA A 64 -17.21 4.72 -2.95
N ARG A 65 -16.42 4.62 -1.87
CA ARG A 65 -16.38 5.59 -0.76
C ARG A 65 -15.62 6.87 -1.11
N GLY A 66 -14.75 6.81 -2.12
CA GLY A 66 -14.04 7.95 -2.71
C GLY A 66 -12.89 8.53 -1.86
N ALA A 67 -12.16 9.46 -2.47
CA ALA A 67 -10.87 10.00 -2.00
C ALA A 67 -10.87 10.78 -0.67
N ARG A 68 -12.04 11.00 -0.06
CA ARG A 68 -12.16 11.64 1.26
C ARG A 68 -12.36 10.64 2.40
N THR A 69 -12.64 9.38 2.05
CA THR A 69 -13.09 8.36 3.00
C THR A 69 -12.15 7.15 3.04
N THR A 70 -11.45 6.88 1.94
CA THR A 70 -10.55 5.72 1.80
C THR A 70 -9.24 6.10 1.14
N VAL A 71 -8.32 5.14 1.13
CA VAL A 71 -7.04 5.19 0.41
C VAL A 71 -7.26 5.11 -1.12
N GLY A 72 -6.36 5.71 -1.89
CA GLY A 72 -6.24 5.49 -3.32
C GLY A 72 -5.16 4.47 -3.67
N ILE A 73 -5.30 3.80 -4.82
CA ILE A 73 -4.16 3.16 -5.49
C ILE A 73 -3.59 4.20 -6.46
N GLU A 74 -2.39 4.70 -6.17
CA GLU A 74 -1.62 5.55 -7.09
C GLU A 74 -0.85 4.64 -8.03
N ILE A 75 -1.32 4.49 -9.27
CA ILE A 75 -0.53 3.81 -10.30
C ILE A 75 0.43 4.85 -10.87
N GLN A 76 1.72 4.68 -10.59
CA GLN A 76 2.77 5.59 -11.02
C GLN A 76 3.51 5.01 -12.24
N ALA A 77 3.41 5.74 -13.34
CA ALA A 77 4.07 5.44 -14.60
C ALA A 77 5.32 6.31 -14.72
N TRP A 78 6.46 5.77 -14.28
CA TRP A 78 7.74 6.45 -14.45
C TRP A 78 8.21 6.37 -15.90
N HIS A 79 8.52 7.53 -16.48
CA HIS A 79 9.06 7.67 -17.83
C HIS A 79 10.57 7.89 -17.81
N THR A 80 11.07 8.56 -16.78
CA THR A 80 12.50 8.82 -16.57
C THR A 80 12.81 8.71 -15.09
N PRO A 81 13.67 7.76 -14.67
CA PRO A 81 13.95 6.51 -15.40
C PRO A 81 12.65 5.71 -15.64
N PRO A 82 12.59 4.82 -16.65
CA PRO A 82 11.43 3.95 -16.81
C PRO A 82 11.28 2.98 -15.64
N VAL A 83 10.07 2.50 -15.39
CA VAL A 83 9.82 1.46 -14.37
C VAL A 83 10.65 0.21 -14.70
N GLU A 84 11.36 -0.33 -13.70
CA GLU A 84 12.22 -1.51 -13.83
C GLU A 84 12.04 -2.50 -12.67
N GLY A 85 12.74 -3.64 -12.74
CA GLY A 85 12.74 -4.63 -11.67
C GLY A 85 11.53 -5.56 -11.67
N GLU A 86 11.40 -6.33 -10.59
CA GLU A 86 10.35 -7.33 -10.40
C GLU A 86 9.64 -7.12 -9.06
N THR A 87 8.36 -7.49 -9.03
CA THR A 87 7.58 -7.56 -7.78
C THR A 87 8.20 -8.58 -6.82
N TYR A 88 7.93 -8.43 -5.51
CA TYR A 88 8.53 -9.31 -4.51
C TYR A 88 8.20 -10.79 -4.83
N PRO A 89 9.23 -11.63 -4.99
CA PRO A 89 9.05 -13.00 -5.49
C PRO A 89 8.42 -13.92 -4.45
N MET A 90 8.54 -13.56 -3.16
CA MET A 90 8.15 -14.39 -2.03
C MET A 90 7.34 -13.57 -1.03
N PHE A 91 6.31 -14.20 -0.47
CA PHE A 91 5.45 -13.58 0.54
C PHE A 91 6.19 -13.13 1.80
N HIS A 92 7.30 -13.80 2.14
CA HIS A 92 8.15 -13.50 3.29
C HIS A 92 9.31 -12.58 2.94
N HIS A 93 9.30 -11.96 1.76
CA HIS A 93 10.24 -10.89 1.46
C HIS A 93 9.82 -9.63 2.22
N VAL A 94 10.77 -8.93 2.82
CA VAL A 94 10.52 -7.66 3.50
C VAL A 94 10.04 -6.61 2.50
N GLY A 95 9.00 -5.85 2.87
CA GLY A 95 8.41 -4.78 2.06
C GLY A 95 6.89 -4.92 1.84
N PHE A 96 6.30 -3.95 1.14
CA PHE A 96 4.88 -3.94 0.82
C PHE A 96 4.52 -5.08 -0.15
N GLN A 97 3.82 -6.09 0.37
CA GLN A 97 3.50 -7.31 -0.36
C GLN A 97 2.21 -7.18 -1.18
N GLY A 98 1.20 -6.48 -0.66
CA GLY A 98 -0.10 -6.49 -1.31
C GLY A 98 -1.11 -5.45 -0.86
N ILE A 99 -2.24 -5.47 -1.57
CA ILE A 99 -3.43 -4.65 -1.34
C ILE A 99 -4.63 -5.58 -1.09
N GLY A 100 -5.37 -5.33 -0.03
CA GLY A 100 -6.57 -6.09 0.34
C GLY A 100 -7.85 -5.38 -0.09
N LEU A 101 -8.74 -6.13 -0.73
CA LEU A 101 -10.10 -5.71 -1.08
C LEU A 101 -11.14 -6.66 -0.48
N LEU A 102 -12.17 -6.07 0.13
CA LEU A 102 -13.41 -6.78 0.42
C LEU A 102 -14.25 -6.75 -0.85
N VAL A 103 -14.92 -7.86 -1.19
CA VAL A 103 -15.85 -7.97 -2.33
C VAL A 103 -17.14 -8.69 -1.96
N ARG A 104 -18.25 -8.38 -2.63
CA ARG A 104 -19.53 -9.05 -2.34
C ARG A 104 -19.59 -10.49 -2.78
N ASP A 105 -18.97 -10.78 -3.92
CA ASP A 105 -19.03 -12.08 -4.58
C ASP A 105 -17.61 -12.46 -5.01
N LEU A 106 -17.01 -13.39 -4.27
CA LEU A 106 -15.64 -13.83 -4.52
C LEU A 106 -15.53 -14.50 -5.89
N ASP A 107 -16.43 -15.45 -6.19
CA ASP A 107 -16.36 -16.28 -7.39
C ASP A 107 -16.47 -15.42 -8.66
N ALA A 108 -17.45 -14.51 -8.70
CA ALA A 108 -17.59 -13.57 -9.81
C ALA A 108 -16.39 -12.62 -9.93
N THR A 109 -15.77 -12.24 -8.80
CA THR A 109 -14.56 -11.40 -8.81
C THR A 109 -13.36 -12.14 -9.37
N LEU A 110 -13.18 -13.42 -9.05
CA LEU A 110 -12.10 -14.25 -9.61
C LEU A 110 -12.24 -14.40 -11.12
N GLU A 111 -13.47 -14.57 -11.63
CA GLU A 111 -13.74 -14.61 -13.07
C GLU A 111 -13.36 -13.30 -13.77
N ARG A 112 -13.75 -12.14 -13.20
CA ARG A 112 -13.38 -10.82 -13.74
C ARG A 112 -11.86 -10.59 -13.68
N ALA A 113 -11.22 -11.00 -12.59
CA ALA A 113 -9.77 -10.90 -12.43
C ALA A 113 -9.03 -11.67 -13.53
N ALA A 114 -9.44 -12.91 -13.80
CA ALA A 114 -8.85 -13.74 -14.85
C ALA A 114 -9.03 -13.10 -16.24
N GLN A 115 -10.21 -12.55 -16.53
CA GLN A 115 -10.49 -11.85 -17.79
C GLN A 115 -9.67 -10.56 -17.94
N ALA A 116 -9.36 -9.89 -16.83
CA ALA A 116 -8.58 -8.66 -16.80
C ALA A 116 -7.06 -8.88 -16.71
N GLY A 117 -6.58 -10.13 -16.83
CA GLY A 117 -5.16 -10.46 -16.87
C GLY A 117 -4.52 -10.76 -15.51
N GLY A 118 -5.30 -10.84 -14.44
CA GLY A 118 -4.83 -11.30 -13.14
C GLY A 118 -4.71 -12.83 -13.07
N THR A 119 -3.89 -13.30 -12.14
CA THR A 119 -3.68 -14.73 -11.90
C THR A 119 -4.15 -15.10 -10.50
N VAL A 120 -5.01 -16.12 -10.40
CA VAL A 120 -5.40 -16.67 -9.10
C VAL A 120 -4.23 -17.46 -8.53
N VAL A 121 -3.70 -17.01 -7.40
CA VAL A 121 -2.68 -17.72 -6.62
C VAL A 121 -3.34 -18.82 -5.79
N GLY A 122 -4.52 -18.52 -5.25
CA GLY A 122 -5.45 -19.54 -4.81
C GLY A 122 -6.46 -19.07 -3.77
N VAL A 123 -7.24 -20.01 -3.26
CA VAL A 123 -8.47 -19.76 -2.50
C VAL A 123 -8.42 -20.50 -1.18
N ALA A 124 -8.97 -19.88 -0.15
CA ALA A 124 -9.12 -20.43 1.19
C ALA A 124 -10.50 -20.10 1.77
N ASP A 125 -10.97 -20.93 2.70
CA ASP A 125 -12.28 -20.77 3.34
C ASP A 125 -12.26 -19.78 4.51
N THR A 126 -11.10 -19.23 4.86
CA THR A 126 -10.95 -18.30 6.00
C THR A 126 -9.89 -17.25 5.69
N ALA A 127 -10.26 -15.98 5.82
CA ALA A 127 -9.33 -14.84 5.77
C ALA A 127 -8.72 -14.51 7.13
N LEU A 128 -7.52 -13.91 7.09
CA LEU A 128 -6.83 -13.44 8.28
C LEU A 128 -7.58 -12.31 8.98
N LEU A 129 -7.66 -12.39 10.32
CA LEU A 129 -8.24 -11.35 11.19
C LEU A 129 -9.68 -10.98 10.82
N THR A 130 -10.39 -11.90 10.14
CA THR A 130 -11.79 -11.78 9.79
C THR A 130 -12.47 -13.12 10.03
N GLU A 131 -13.49 -13.17 10.86
CA GLU A 131 -14.18 -14.43 11.13
C GLU A 131 -15.09 -14.83 9.95
N ALA A 132 -14.95 -16.08 9.50
CA ALA A 132 -15.88 -16.77 8.58
C ALA A 132 -16.08 -16.17 7.17
N SER A 133 -15.04 -15.55 6.59
CA SER A 133 -15.04 -15.10 5.20
C SER A 133 -14.13 -15.94 4.31
N ARG A 134 -14.64 -16.38 3.15
CA ARG A 134 -13.78 -16.94 2.09
C ARG A 134 -12.80 -15.88 1.60
N THR A 135 -11.61 -16.30 1.21
CA THR A 135 -10.59 -15.42 0.65
C THR A 135 -9.89 -16.04 -0.54
N ALA A 136 -9.35 -15.18 -1.39
CA ALA A 136 -8.42 -15.58 -2.43
C ALA A 136 -7.25 -14.61 -2.50
N TRP A 137 -6.11 -15.13 -2.91
CA TRP A 137 -4.97 -14.35 -3.32
C TRP A 137 -4.87 -14.34 -4.83
N LEU A 138 -4.66 -13.16 -5.38
CA LEU A 138 -4.42 -12.91 -6.79
C LEU A 138 -3.04 -12.28 -6.97
N ARG A 139 -2.53 -12.35 -8.19
CA ARG A 139 -1.49 -11.44 -8.70
C ARG A 139 -2.13 -10.53 -9.73
N ASP A 140 -1.93 -9.23 -9.62
CA ASP A 140 -2.32 -8.28 -10.66
C ASP A 140 -1.39 -8.36 -11.88
N THR A 141 -1.58 -7.46 -12.85
CA THR A 141 -0.79 -7.43 -14.10
C THR A 141 0.69 -7.08 -13.88
N ASP A 142 1.05 -6.47 -12.75
CA ASP A 142 2.43 -6.20 -12.37
C ASP A 142 3.02 -7.30 -11.46
N GLY A 143 2.20 -8.28 -11.08
CA GLY A 143 2.57 -9.34 -10.16
C GLY A 143 2.47 -8.92 -8.69
N VAL A 144 1.77 -7.83 -8.35
CA VAL A 144 1.51 -7.47 -6.95
C VAL A 144 0.44 -8.38 -6.38
N LEU A 145 0.56 -8.75 -5.10
CA LEU A 145 -0.47 -9.54 -4.46
C LEU A 145 -1.72 -8.70 -4.18
N VAL A 146 -2.86 -9.27 -4.53
CA VAL A 146 -4.16 -8.73 -4.16
C VAL A 146 -4.89 -9.77 -3.33
N GLU A 147 -5.12 -9.44 -2.06
CA GLU A 147 -6.00 -10.23 -1.22
C GLU A 147 -7.44 -9.83 -1.50
N VAL A 148 -8.31 -10.82 -1.68
CA VAL A 148 -9.72 -10.63 -1.94
C VAL A 148 -10.49 -11.39 -0.87
N VAL A 149 -11.28 -10.70 -0.06
CA VAL A 149 -12.05 -11.29 1.03
C VAL A 149 -13.54 -11.11 0.76
N GLU A 150 -14.31 -12.20 0.83
CA GLU A 150 -15.76 -12.15 0.62
C GLU A 150 -16.44 -11.48 1.82
N ASN A 151 -17.23 -10.45 1.55
CA ASN A 151 -18.18 -9.85 2.46
C ASN A 151 -19.46 -9.51 1.68
N ARG A 152 -20.46 -10.38 1.81
CA ARG A 152 -21.73 -10.28 1.08
C ARG A 152 -22.58 -9.07 1.47
N GLU A 153 -22.30 -8.50 2.65
CA GLU A 153 -23.02 -7.36 3.21
C GLU A 153 -22.43 -6.01 2.80
N LEU A 154 -21.42 -5.98 1.91
CA LEU A 154 -20.86 -4.71 1.46
C LEU A 154 -21.93 -3.88 0.73
N PRO A 155 -21.99 -2.56 1.00
CA PRO A 155 -22.91 -1.66 0.31
C PRO A 155 -22.51 -1.37 -1.15
N ALA A 156 -21.31 -1.78 -1.57
CA ALA A 156 -20.77 -1.57 -2.91
C ALA A 156 -20.11 -2.85 -3.44
N GLU A 157 -19.65 -2.84 -4.70
CA GLU A 157 -18.98 -3.99 -5.33
C GLU A 157 -17.73 -4.44 -4.57
N SER A 158 -16.88 -3.48 -4.21
CA SER A 158 -15.66 -3.71 -3.44
C SER A 158 -15.34 -2.54 -2.52
N HIS A 159 -14.53 -2.80 -1.49
CA HIS A 159 -13.89 -1.80 -0.65
C HIS A 159 -12.41 -2.14 -0.45
N LEU A 160 -11.51 -1.18 -0.63
CA LEU A 160 -10.13 -1.29 -0.17
C LEU A 160 -10.10 -1.39 1.36
N HIS A 161 -9.46 -2.40 1.96
CA HIS A 161 -9.50 -2.53 3.43
C HIS A 161 -8.16 -2.63 4.13
N ARG A 162 -7.10 -3.15 3.50
CA ARG A 162 -5.77 -3.15 4.12
C ARG A 162 -4.61 -3.13 3.14
N HIS A 163 -3.50 -2.55 3.58
CA HIS A 163 -2.19 -2.73 2.96
C HIS A 163 -1.42 -3.81 3.72
N ILE A 164 -0.66 -4.65 3.02
CA ILE A 164 0.03 -5.79 3.64
C ILE A 164 1.55 -5.53 3.56
N LEU A 165 2.20 -5.51 4.72
CA LEU A 165 3.64 -5.30 4.86
C LEU A 165 4.26 -6.50 5.58
N SER A 166 5.22 -7.14 4.93
CA SER A 166 6.09 -8.11 5.59
C SER A 166 7.30 -7.42 6.19
N CYS A 167 7.59 -7.74 7.45
CA CYS A 167 8.61 -7.09 8.25
C CYS A 167 9.60 -8.10 8.82
N SER A 168 10.83 -7.64 9.11
CA SER A 168 11.85 -8.48 9.73
C SER A 168 11.70 -8.58 11.26
N ASP A 169 11.12 -7.56 11.89
CA ASP A 169 10.83 -7.51 13.32
C ASP A 169 9.46 -6.85 13.56
N LEU A 170 8.47 -7.66 13.93
CA LEU A 170 7.09 -7.21 14.07
C LEU A 170 6.93 -6.12 15.14
N GLU A 171 7.58 -6.25 16.31
CA GLU A 171 7.41 -5.27 17.38
C GLU A 171 8.13 -3.96 17.07
N ALA A 172 9.29 -4.02 16.39
CA ALA A 172 9.96 -2.82 15.90
C ALA A 172 9.10 -2.07 14.87
N SER A 173 8.49 -2.78 13.92
CA SER A 173 7.57 -2.18 12.95
C SER A 173 6.33 -1.61 13.63
N ILE A 174 5.71 -2.32 14.58
CA ILE A 174 4.55 -1.77 15.29
C ILE A 174 4.94 -0.49 16.04
N ALA A 175 6.05 -0.49 16.78
CA ALA A 175 6.52 0.68 17.50
C ALA A 175 6.77 1.87 16.56
N PHE A 176 7.32 1.64 15.36
CA PHE A 176 7.48 2.67 14.35
C PHE A 176 6.12 3.24 13.88
N TYR A 177 5.19 2.39 13.47
CA TYR A 177 3.89 2.86 12.95
C TYR A 177 3.02 3.50 14.04
N GLU A 178 3.10 3.04 15.30
CA GLU A 178 2.43 3.71 16.43
C GLU A 178 2.98 5.12 16.68
N LYS A 179 4.30 5.34 16.52
CA LYS A 179 4.88 6.70 16.53
C LYS A 179 4.33 7.57 15.40
N LEU A 180 4.02 6.96 14.25
CA LEU A 180 3.36 7.63 13.13
C LEU A 180 1.83 7.75 13.30
N GLY A 181 1.30 7.53 14.50
CA GLY A 181 -0.11 7.80 14.81
C GLY A 181 -1.07 6.66 14.48
N PHE A 182 -0.56 5.48 14.11
CA PHE A 182 -1.39 4.29 14.03
C PHE A 182 -1.75 3.76 15.43
N THR A 183 -2.91 3.10 15.52
CA THR A 183 -3.33 2.37 16.71
C THR A 183 -3.49 0.89 16.36
N ARG A 184 -2.84 0.03 17.14
CA ARG A 184 -2.99 -1.42 17.08
C ARG A 184 -4.42 -1.85 17.41
N GLN A 185 -5.07 -2.56 16.49
CA GLN A 185 -6.44 -3.05 16.62
C GLN A 185 -6.50 -4.51 17.05
N ALA A 186 -5.62 -5.33 16.47
CA ALA A 186 -5.56 -6.75 16.73
C ALA A 186 -4.15 -7.28 16.52
N THR A 187 -3.82 -8.36 17.22
CA THR A 187 -2.60 -9.14 17.03
C THR A 187 -2.93 -10.61 17.13
N GLU A 188 -2.34 -11.41 16.27
CA GLU A 188 -2.38 -12.87 16.38
C GLU A 188 -0.96 -13.42 16.37
N SER A 189 -0.76 -14.54 17.06
CA SER A 189 0.54 -15.18 17.14
C SER A 189 0.49 -16.61 16.64
N ALA A 190 1.58 -17.03 16.00
CA ALA A 190 1.75 -18.37 15.45
C ALA A 190 0.62 -18.77 14.48
N VAL A 191 0.18 -17.85 13.63
CA VAL A 191 -0.89 -18.11 12.69
C VAL A 191 -0.37 -18.91 11.51
N ASP A 192 -1.10 -19.97 11.15
CA ASP A 192 -0.85 -20.74 9.94
C ASP A 192 -1.32 -19.93 8.73
N ILE A 193 -0.37 -19.31 8.02
CA ILE A 193 -0.66 -18.48 6.84
C ILE A 193 -0.93 -19.35 5.61
N ALA A 194 -0.45 -20.60 5.55
CA ALA A 194 -0.71 -21.49 4.42
C ALA A 194 -2.22 -21.76 4.28
N ALA A 195 -2.95 -21.75 5.41
CA ALA A 195 -4.40 -21.84 5.41
C ALA A 195 -5.10 -20.66 4.70
N TRP A 196 -4.42 -19.54 4.41
CA TRP A 196 -5.01 -18.37 3.73
C TRP A 196 -4.78 -18.36 2.23
N GLY A 197 -3.87 -19.19 1.71
CA GLY A 197 -3.53 -19.20 0.29
C GLY A 197 -2.75 -20.45 -0.10
N PRO A 198 -3.22 -21.25 -1.08
CA PRO A 198 -2.68 -22.58 -1.37
C PRO A 198 -1.32 -22.58 -2.09
N ALA A 199 -0.77 -21.42 -2.46
CA ALA A 199 0.57 -21.33 -3.03
C ALA A 199 1.69 -21.41 -1.98
N LEU A 200 1.36 -21.21 -0.69
CA LEU A 200 2.29 -21.42 0.41
C LEU A 200 2.22 -22.88 0.83
N THR A 201 3.25 -23.65 0.49
CA THR A 201 3.33 -25.09 0.83
C THR A 201 4.28 -25.31 2.00
N GLY A 202 3.95 -26.27 2.87
CA GLY A 202 4.74 -26.60 4.06
C GLY A 202 4.27 -25.87 5.33
N ASN A 203 5.08 -25.96 6.39
CA ASN A 203 4.78 -25.29 7.66
C ASN A 203 5.07 -23.79 7.51
N VAL A 204 4.03 -22.97 7.44
CA VAL A 204 4.15 -21.53 7.22
C VAL A 204 3.48 -20.77 8.36
N VAL A 205 4.30 -20.12 9.18
CA VAL A 205 3.86 -19.53 10.45
C VAL A 205 4.32 -18.08 10.55
N ALA A 206 3.44 -17.19 11.02
CA ALA A 206 3.77 -15.80 11.29
C ALA A 206 3.06 -15.26 12.53
N ASP A 207 3.54 -14.12 13.02
CA ASP A 207 2.80 -13.23 13.89
C ASP A 207 2.27 -12.05 13.09
N THR A 208 1.10 -11.54 13.44
CA THR A 208 0.44 -10.48 12.67
C THR A 208 -0.05 -9.35 13.58
N ALA A 209 -0.10 -8.14 13.04
CA ALA A 209 -0.72 -7.00 13.71
C ALA A 209 -1.50 -6.14 12.71
N LEU A 210 -2.75 -5.82 13.06
CA LEU A 210 -3.59 -4.90 12.28
C LEU A 210 -3.61 -3.54 12.94
N LEU A 211 -3.21 -2.51 12.20
CA LEU A 211 -3.07 -1.14 12.66
C LEU A 211 -3.98 -0.23 11.83
N THR A 212 -4.56 0.79 12.45
CA THR A 212 -5.42 1.77 11.77
C THR A 212 -5.07 3.20 12.15
N LEU A 213 -5.42 4.14 11.28
CA LEU A 213 -5.33 5.57 11.55
C LEU A 213 -6.68 6.12 12.04
N PRO A 214 -6.69 7.28 12.73
CA PRO A 214 -7.91 7.88 13.29
C PRO A 214 -9.07 8.06 12.32
N ALA A 215 -8.83 8.41 11.06
CA ALA A 215 -9.88 8.56 10.05
C ALA A 215 -10.53 7.23 9.63
N GLY A 216 -9.91 6.09 9.96
CA GLY A 216 -10.39 4.76 9.60
C GLY A 216 -10.37 4.50 8.09
N GLY A 217 -11.25 3.61 7.64
CA GLY A 217 -11.48 3.32 6.22
C GLY A 217 -10.48 2.35 5.58
N TYR A 218 -9.24 2.28 6.08
CA TYR A 218 -8.18 1.40 5.59
C TYR A 218 -7.16 1.08 6.69
N ALA A 219 -6.61 -0.13 6.68
CA ALA A 219 -5.68 -0.63 7.70
C ALA A 219 -4.29 -0.96 7.13
N LEU A 220 -3.29 -1.06 8.02
CA LEU A 220 -2.01 -1.69 7.76
C LEU A 220 -2.01 -3.06 8.44
N LEU A 221 -1.75 -4.12 7.68
CA LEU A 221 -1.45 -5.43 8.22
C LEU A 221 0.06 -5.65 8.18
N LEU A 222 0.66 -5.74 9.36
CA LEU A 222 2.05 -6.15 9.55
C LEU A 222 2.11 -7.67 9.69
N VAL A 223 3.05 -8.30 8.98
CA VAL A 223 3.29 -9.75 9.02
C VAL A 223 4.76 -9.99 9.36
N GLY A 224 5.01 -10.55 10.55
CA GLY A 224 6.32 -10.99 11.01
C GLY A 224 6.48 -12.50 10.82
N TRP A 225 7.23 -12.91 9.80
CA TRP A 225 7.34 -14.32 9.43
C TRP A 225 8.26 -15.11 10.35
N ARG A 226 7.74 -16.21 10.92
CA ARG A 226 8.52 -17.16 11.75
C ARG A 226 9.08 -18.30 10.93
N THR A 227 8.28 -18.86 10.03
CA THR A 227 8.68 -19.96 9.16
C THR A 227 8.02 -19.78 7.80
N PRO A 228 8.80 -19.64 6.70
CA PRO A 228 10.23 -19.30 6.71
C PRO A 228 10.47 -17.95 7.43
N ALA A 229 11.70 -17.68 7.85
CA ALA A 229 12.07 -16.36 8.36
C ALA A 229 11.96 -15.31 7.24
N ALA A 230 11.67 -14.06 7.59
CA ALA A 230 11.66 -12.96 6.62
C ALA A 230 13.03 -12.78 5.95
N VAL A 231 13.03 -12.41 4.67
CA VAL A 231 14.25 -12.25 3.86
C VAL A 231 14.24 -10.96 3.04
N GLY A 232 15.40 -10.56 2.54
CA GLY A 232 15.51 -9.40 1.65
C GLY A 232 15.34 -8.06 2.35
N ARG A 233 15.06 -7.01 1.57
CA ARG A 233 14.83 -5.63 2.03
C ARG A 233 13.79 -4.96 1.15
N ALA A 234 13.13 -3.92 1.66
CA ALA A 234 12.24 -3.13 0.83
C ALA A 234 12.98 -2.48 -0.36
N TYR A 235 12.25 -2.18 -1.43
CA TYR A 235 12.74 -1.43 -2.57
C TYR A 235 13.30 -0.06 -2.15
N ASP A 236 14.43 0.31 -2.75
CA ASP A 236 15.13 1.57 -2.51
C ASP A 236 14.86 2.62 -3.60
N LYS A 237 14.28 2.21 -4.74
CA LYS A 237 13.97 3.09 -5.88
C LYS A 237 12.47 3.26 -6.08
N ALA A 238 12.03 4.52 -6.22
CA ALA A 238 10.63 4.87 -6.46
C ALA A 238 10.03 4.33 -7.78
N TYR A 239 10.89 3.95 -8.72
CA TYR A 239 10.55 3.42 -10.04
C TYR A 239 10.71 1.90 -10.14
N ASN A 240 10.82 1.18 -9.02
CA ASN A 240 10.67 -0.28 -9.03
C ASN A 240 9.23 -0.67 -9.39
N ARG A 241 9.09 -1.77 -10.15
CA ARG A 241 7.83 -2.43 -10.42
C ARG A 241 7.27 -3.00 -9.11
N GLY A 242 6.00 -2.73 -8.82
CA GLY A 242 5.32 -3.18 -7.61
C GLY A 242 5.05 -2.09 -6.59
N LEU A 243 4.78 -2.49 -5.35
CA LEU A 243 4.41 -1.57 -4.27
C LEU A 243 5.66 -0.95 -3.63
N PHE A 244 5.79 0.37 -3.70
CA PHE A 244 6.99 1.08 -3.24
C PHE A 244 6.78 1.84 -1.93
N ARG A 245 5.76 2.70 -1.87
CA ARG A 245 5.52 3.60 -0.73
C ARG A 245 4.03 3.68 -0.39
N CYS A 246 3.74 4.20 0.79
CA CYS A 246 2.43 4.72 1.12
C CYS A 246 2.48 6.21 1.47
N ALA A 247 1.33 6.86 1.41
CA ALA A 247 1.16 8.28 1.71
C ALA A 247 0.09 8.48 2.78
N LEU A 248 0.42 9.28 3.78
CA LEU A 248 -0.41 9.54 4.94
C LEU A 248 -0.58 11.05 5.14
N ALA A 249 -1.81 11.47 5.43
CA ALA A 249 -2.13 12.87 5.69
C ALA A 249 -1.78 13.25 7.14
N THR A 250 -1.08 14.36 7.32
CA THR A 250 -0.95 15.10 8.59
C THR A 250 -1.62 16.47 8.46
N ASN A 251 -2.03 17.08 9.58
CA ASN A 251 -2.56 18.45 9.58
C ASN A 251 -1.46 19.51 9.56
N ASP A 252 -0.28 19.21 10.11
CA ASP A 252 0.84 20.13 10.26
C ASP A 252 2.12 19.29 10.21
N LEU A 253 2.77 19.31 9.06
CA LEU A 253 3.96 18.49 8.82
C LEU A 253 5.11 18.93 9.70
N SER A 254 5.25 20.24 9.94
CA SER A 254 6.34 20.76 10.77
C SER A 254 6.23 20.26 12.21
N ARG A 255 5.03 20.26 12.78
CA ARG A 255 4.78 19.73 14.14
C ARG A 255 4.87 18.21 14.20
N ALA A 256 4.42 17.51 13.15
CA ALA A 256 4.60 16.06 13.05
C ALA A 256 6.08 15.69 13.07
N LEU A 257 6.92 16.32 12.23
CA LEU A 257 8.36 16.06 12.18
C LEU A 257 9.07 16.42 13.49
N ALA A 258 8.71 17.54 14.12
CA ALA A 258 9.26 17.91 15.42
C ALA A 258 8.94 16.87 16.53
N SER A 259 7.80 16.19 16.44
CA SER A 259 7.41 15.18 17.44
C SER A 259 8.20 13.87 17.36
N ILE A 260 8.88 13.62 16.24
CA ILE A 260 9.74 12.44 16.01
C ILE A 260 11.21 12.84 15.83
N GLU A 261 11.56 14.10 16.12
CA GLU A 261 12.93 14.58 16.08
C GLU A 261 13.76 13.84 17.14
N GLY A 262 14.97 13.38 16.76
CA GLY A 262 15.86 12.64 17.65
C GLY A 262 15.54 11.14 17.80
N GLU A 263 14.47 10.65 17.19
CA GLU A 263 14.10 9.22 17.21
C GLU A 263 14.95 8.34 16.26
N GLY A 264 15.88 8.95 15.51
CA GLY A 264 16.75 8.25 14.56
C GLY A 264 16.04 7.76 13.29
N ILE A 265 14.80 8.20 13.03
CA ILE A 265 14.06 7.89 11.81
C ILE A 265 14.69 8.65 10.63
N PRO A 266 15.18 7.97 9.58
CA PRO A 266 15.69 8.64 8.38
C PRO A 266 14.59 9.46 7.70
N MET A 267 14.92 10.69 7.30
CA MET A 267 14.00 11.63 6.67
C MET A 267 14.59 12.20 5.38
N ASN A 268 13.77 12.35 4.36
CA ASN A 268 14.07 13.09 3.13
C ASN A 268 12.99 14.15 2.89
N GLY A 269 13.36 15.42 3.01
CA GLY A 269 12.46 16.57 2.95
C GLY A 269 12.54 17.44 4.22
N PRO A 270 11.58 18.38 4.41
CA PRO A 270 10.37 18.56 3.61
C PRO A 270 10.64 19.08 2.20
N HIS A 271 9.76 18.72 1.27
CA HIS A 271 9.75 19.12 -0.13
C HIS A 271 8.39 19.71 -0.50
N THR A 272 8.34 20.67 -1.41
CA THR A 272 7.07 21.25 -1.90
C THR A 272 6.88 20.92 -3.39
N PHE A 273 5.72 20.35 -3.71
CA PHE A 273 5.37 19.91 -5.07
C PHE A 273 4.09 20.55 -5.58
N GLU A 274 4.15 21.08 -6.80
CA GLU A 274 2.97 21.44 -7.57
C GLU A 274 2.31 20.19 -8.15
N LEU A 275 1.02 19.97 -7.85
CA LEU A 275 0.22 18.88 -8.41
C LEU A 275 -0.44 19.28 -9.72
N THR A 276 0.39 19.39 -10.77
CA THR A 276 -0.08 19.71 -12.13
C THR A 276 -1.11 18.69 -12.60
N GLY A 277 -2.24 19.17 -13.13
CA GLY A 277 -3.41 18.35 -13.48
C GLY A 277 -4.52 18.34 -12.43
N THR A 278 -4.31 18.97 -11.27
CA THR A 278 -5.31 19.05 -10.19
C THR A 278 -5.64 20.50 -9.81
N LYS A 279 -6.68 20.68 -8.99
CA LYS A 279 -7.04 21.97 -8.36
C LYS A 279 -6.45 22.13 -6.96
N LEU A 280 -5.60 21.20 -6.52
CA LEU A 280 -5.00 21.26 -5.20
C LEU A 280 -3.90 22.33 -5.19
N PRO A 281 -3.72 23.06 -4.06
CA PRO A 281 -2.53 23.86 -3.88
C PRO A 281 -1.28 22.96 -3.85
N PRO A 282 -0.08 23.52 -4.03
CA PRO A 282 1.15 22.78 -3.81
C PRO A 282 1.15 22.09 -2.44
N LEU A 283 1.64 20.86 -2.41
CA LEU A 283 1.68 20.04 -1.20
C LEU A 283 3.10 20.03 -0.65
N THR A 284 3.20 20.13 0.69
CA THR A 284 4.45 19.92 1.41
C THR A 284 4.49 18.50 1.93
N ILE A 285 5.58 17.78 1.65
CA ILE A 285 5.73 16.37 1.98
C ILE A 285 7.08 16.08 2.62
N CYS A 286 7.18 15.01 3.40
CA CYS A 286 8.45 14.45 3.85
C CYS A 286 8.38 12.92 3.78
N PHE A 287 9.44 12.30 3.27
CA PHE A 287 9.57 10.85 3.23
C PHE A 287 10.31 10.37 4.47
N LEU A 288 9.74 9.38 5.14
CA LEU A 288 10.32 8.66 6.26
C LEU A 288 10.69 7.25 5.82
N THR A 289 11.75 6.69 6.40
CA THR A 289 12.14 5.29 6.19
C THR A 289 11.84 4.48 7.44
N ASP A 290 11.07 3.40 7.30
CA ASP A 290 10.77 2.48 8.40
C ASP A 290 11.99 1.59 8.74
N PRO A 291 11.94 0.78 9.81
CA PRO A 291 13.05 -0.09 10.22
C PRO A 291 13.51 -1.10 9.14
N ASP A 292 12.65 -1.42 8.19
CA ASP A 292 12.84 -2.40 7.12
C ASP A 292 13.23 -1.76 5.76
N GLY A 293 13.34 -0.43 5.72
CA GLY A 293 13.70 0.35 4.53
C GLY A 293 12.50 0.81 3.70
N VAL A 294 11.28 0.56 4.14
CA VAL A 294 10.05 0.97 3.44
C VAL A 294 9.87 2.48 3.53
N THR A 295 9.44 3.10 2.43
CA THR A 295 9.19 4.53 2.37
C THR A 295 7.75 4.86 2.79
N VAL A 296 7.59 5.76 3.76
CA VAL A 296 6.32 6.35 4.19
C VAL A 296 6.34 7.85 3.92
N GLU A 297 5.43 8.34 3.08
CA GLU A 297 5.27 9.77 2.81
C GLU A 297 4.29 10.39 3.81
N LEU A 298 4.73 11.40 4.57
CA LEU A 298 3.84 12.31 5.29
C LEU A 298 3.53 13.52 4.42
N VAL A 299 2.25 13.81 4.23
CA VAL A 299 1.75 14.89 3.38
C VAL A 299 0.94 15.87 4.23
N GLU A 300 1.29 17.16 4.18
CA GLU A 300 0.49 18.19 4.82
C GLU A 300 -0.85 18.38 4.09
N ARG A 301 -1.93 17.99 4.76
CA ARG A 301 -3.32 18.08 4.31
C ARG A 301 -4.18 18.51 5.50
N PRO A 302 -4.24 19.80 5.83
CA PRO A 302 -5.09 20.29 6.91
C PRO A 302 -6.55 19.91 6.69
N LEU A 303 -7.27 19.59 7.77
CA LEU A 303 -8.72 19.51 7.72
C LEU A 303 -9.27 20.91 7.41
N SER A 304 -10.00 21.04 6.30
CA SER A 304 -10.76 22.25 5.95
C SER A 304 -11.96 22.42 6.85
#